data_AF-A0A357NEL3-F1
#
_entry.id   AF-A0A357NEL3-F1
#
_cell.length_a   1.000
_cell.length_b   1.000
_cell.length_c   1.000
_cell.angle_alpha   90.00
_cell.angle_beta   90.00
_cell.angle_gamma   90.00
#
_symmetry.space_group_name_H-M   'P 1'
#
loop_
_entity.id
_entity.type
_entity.pdbx_description
1 polymer ?
#
loop_
_entity_poly.entity_id
_entity_poly.type
_entity_poly.pdbx_seq_one_letter_code
_entity_poly.pdbx_strand_id
1 'polypeptide(L)' 'LHVKRLREKLDGVSDEWTLKTVWGVGYKFEVNHG' A
#
# COMPACT_ATOMS: atom_id res chain seq x y z
N LEU A 1 4.70 11.64 -6.70
CA LEU A 1 6.13 11.38 -6.41
C LEU A 1 6.34 10.63 -5.09
N HIS A 2 5.82 11.11 -3.95
CA HIS A 2 6.05 10.51 -2.62
C HIS A 2 5.42 9.12 -2.42
N VAL A 3 4.17 8.90 -2.85
CA VAL A 3 3.51 7.58 -2.76
C VAL A 3 4.21 6.50 -3.59
N LYS A 4 4.83 6.88 -4.71
CA LYS A 4 5.61 5.95 -5.54
C LYS A 4 6.90 5.49 -4.84
N ARG A 5 7.63 6.43 -4.24
CA ARG A 5 8.85 6.13 -3.45
C ARG A 5 8.56 5.29 -2.20
N LEU A 6 7.39 5.49 -1.58
CA LEU A 6 6.94 4.65 -0.49
C LEU A 6 6.69 3.23 -0.98
N ARG A 7 5.97 3.05 -2.09
CA ARG A 7 5.72 1.72 -2.68
C ARG A 7 7.02 0.99 -3.03
N GLU A 8 7.99 1.67 -3.66
CA GLU A 8 9.30 1.08 -4.00
C GLU A 8 10.09 0.61 -2.76
N LYS A 9 9.94 1.26 -1.61
CA LYS A 9 10.60 0.83 -0.36
C LYS A 9 9.88 -0.32 0.35
N LEU A 10 8.61 -0.52 0.03
CA LEU A 10 7.75 -1.51 0.68
C LEU A 10 7.60 -2.77 -0.19
N ASP A 11 7.91 -2.66 -1.48
CA ASP A 11 7.95 -3.78 -2.42
C ASP A 11 8.99 -4.82 -1.94
N GLY A 12 8.52 -6.00 -1.54
CA GLY A 12 9.34 -7.09 -1.02
C GLY A 12 9.61 -7.08 0.49
N VAL A 13 9.06 -6.13 1.26
CA VAL A 13 9.25 -6.08 2.72
C VAL A 13 8.19 -6.91 3.46
N SER A 14 6.93 -6.91 3.03
CA SER A 14 5.90 -7.74 3.65
C SER A 14 4.64 -7.87 2.79
N ASP A 15 4.13 -9.11 2.65
CA ASP A 15 2.81 -9.43 2.07
C ASP A 15 1.67 -9.32 3.13
N GLU A 16 2.01 -8.98 4.37
CA GLU A 16 1.06 -8.90 5.50
C GLU A 16 0.14 -7.69 5.40
N TRP A 17 0.43 -6.71 4.53
CA TRP A 17 -0.44 -5.55 4.36
C TRP A 17 -0.34 -4.96 2.97
N THR A 18 -1.42 -4.30 2.54
CA THR A 18 -1.52 -3.71 1.21
C THR A 18 -2.16 -2.32 1.23
N LEU A 19 -1.72 -1.46 0.32
CA LEU A 19 -2.25 -0.10 0.16
C LEU A 19 -2.96 0.05 -1.18
N LYS A 20 -4.29 0.01 -1.15
CA LYS A 20 -5.15 0.10 -2.34
C LYS A 20 -5.51 1.55 -2.67
N THR A 21 -5.44 1.90 -3.95
CA THR A 21 -5.98 3.18 -4.46
C THR A 21 -7.48 3.05 -4.70
N VAL A 22 -8.28 3.94 -4.12
CA VAL A 22 -9.73 4.03 -4.36
C VAL A 22 -10.02 5.32 -5.12
N TRP A 23 -10.45 5.18 -6.37
CA TRP A 23 -10.71 6.30 -7.27
C TRP A 23 -11.83 7.19 -6.74
N GLY A 24 -11.57 8.49 -6.64
CA GLY A 24 -12.53 9.49 -6.15
C GLY A 24 -12.64 9.62 -4.62
N VAL A 25 -11.86 8.86 -3.84
CA VAL A 25 -11.90 8.90 -2.37
C VAL A 25 -10.51 9.07 -1.75
N GLY A 26 -9.52 8.26 -2.17
CA GLY A 26 -8.16 8.31 -1.60
C GLY A 26 -7.47 6.95 -1.57
N TYR A 27 -6.80 6.64 -0.45
CA TYR A 27 -6.05 5.40 -0.26
C TYR A 27 -6.59 4.62 0.94
N LYS A 28 -6.65 3.29 0.82
CA LYS A 28 -7.05 2.38 1.88
C LYS A 28 -5.88 1.46 2.23
N PHE A 29 -5.56 1.39 3.51
CA PHE A 29 -4.57 0.46 4.06
C PHE A 29 -5.31 -0.74 4.65
N GLU A 30 -4.93 -1.95 4.25
CA GLU A 30 -5.53 -3.21 4.73
C GLU A 30 -4.40 -4.15 5.20
N VAL A 31 -4.59 -4.79 6.35
CA VAL A 31 -3.65 -5.79 6.90
C VAL A 31 -4.24 -7.18 6.65
N ASN A 32 -3.51 -8.01 5.90
CA ASN A 32 -3.77 -9.43 5.75
C ASN A 32 -3.44 -10.14 7.06
N HIS A 33 -4.44 -10.32 7.91
CA HIS A 33 -4.34 -11.25 9.03
C HIS A 33 -4.52 -12.64 8.42
N GLY A 34 -3.43 -13.42 8.36
CA GLY A 34 -3.45 -14.80 7.87
C GLY A 34 -4.45 -15.68 8.63
#